data_AF-A0AAX2GX31-F1
#
_entry.id   AF-A0AAX2GX31-F1
#
_cell.length_a   1.000
_cell.length_b   1.000
_cell.length_c   1.000
_cell.angle_alpha   90.00
_cell.angle_beta   90.00
_cell.angle_gamma   90.00
#
_symmetry.space_group_name_H-M   'P 1'
#
loop_
_entity.id
_entity.type
_entity.pdbx_description
1 polymer ?
#
loop_
_entity_poly.entity_id
_entity_poly.type
_entity_poly.pdbx_seq_one_letter_code
_entity_poly.pdbx_strand_id
1 'polypeptide(L)' 'MKNSLTDRLFDLTVEGLQLIADFFGVSYETINILIYVILQPLLTLLLIVGIIYYHKKNKKQQQVINQLIKQYERRN' A
#
# COMPACT_ATOMS: atom_id res chain seq x y z
N MET A 1 -30.51 18.71 0.06
CA MET A 1 -29.65 18.11 -0.99
C MET A 1 -28.21 18.34 -0.56
N LYS A 2 -27.56 17.33 0.05
CA LYS A 2 -26.16 17.44 0.48
C LYS A 2 -25.28 17.38 -0.77
N ASN A 3 -24.79 18.54 -1.23
CA ASN A 3 -24.08 18.71 -2.49
C ASN A 3 -22.55 18.74 -2.31
N SER A 4 -22.03 18.22 -1.20
CA SER A 4 -20.57 18.17 -1.00
C SER A 4 -20.00 16.92 -1.68
N LEU A 5 -18.83 17.07 -2.30
CA LEU A 5 -18.09 15.93 -2.87
C LEU A 5 -17.81 14.85 -1.82
N THR A 6 -17.59 15.27 -0.58
CA THR A 6 -17.34 14.37 0.56
C THR A 6 -18.54 13.47 0.86
N ASP A 7 -19.76 14.03 0.87
CA ASP A 7 -20.97 13.23 1.11
C ASP A 7 -21.16 12.19 -0.01
N ARG A 8 -20.93 12.59 -1.28
CA ARG A 8 -21.02 11.66 -2.42
C ARG A 8 -19.99 10.54 -2.37
N LEU A 9 -18.76 10.85 -1.97
CA LEU A 9 -17.70 9.85 -1.80
C LEU A 9 -18.01 8.91 -0.64
N PHE A 10 -18.55 9.44 0.45
CA PHE A 10 -18.98 8.63 1.58
C PHE A 10 -20.10 7.68 1.18
N ASP A 11 -21.16 8.17 0.53
CA ASP A 11 -22.29 7.35 0.08
C ASP A 11 -21.82 6.24 -0.86
N LEU A 12 -20.96 6.56 -1.84
CA LEU A 12 -20.38 5.57 -2.76
C LEU A 12 -19.53 4.52 -2.04
N THR A 13 -18.77 4.93 -1.01
CA THR A 13 -17.94 4.02 -0.23
C THR A 13 -18.81 3.08 0.61
N VAL A 14 -19.87 3.60 1.24
CA VAL A 14 -20.83 2.79 1.99
C VAL A 14 -21.57 1.81 1.07
N GLU A 15 -22.00 2.25 -0.11
CA GLU A 15 -22.64 1.38 -1.10
C GLU A 15 -21.70 0.25 -1.55
N GLY A 16 -20.44 0.57 -1.86
CA GLY A 16 -19.44 -0.43 -2.19
C GLY A 16 -19.20 -1.44 -1.06
N LEU A 17 -19.12 -0.97 0.19
CA LEU A 17 -18.97 -1.83 1.35
C LEU A 17 -20.20 -2.71 1.61
N GLN A 18 -21.41 -2.18 1.39
CA GLN A 18 -22.65 -2.96 1.48
C GLN A 18 -22.71 -4.08 0.45
N LEU A 19 -22.29 -3.81 -0.80
CA LEU A 19 -22.21 -4.86 -1.83
C LEU A 19 -21.26 -6.00 -1.45
N ILE A 20 -20.12 -5.66 -0.85
CA ILE A 20 -19.17 -6.66 -0.34
C ILE A 20 -19.82 -7.40 0.85
N ALA A 21 -20.55 -6.71 1.72
CA ALA A 21 -21.24 -7.29 2.87
C ALA A 21 -22.27 -8.34 2.45
N ASP A 22 -23.11 -7.99 1.48
CA ASP A 22 -24.11 -8.88 0.90
C ASP A 22 -23.45 -10.09 0.22
N PHE A 23 -22.32 -9.89 -0.47
CA PHE A 23 -21.58 -10.98 -1.11
C PHE A 23 -21.02 -12.00 -0.10
N PHE A 24 -20.50 -11.53 1.04
CA PHE A 24 -19.97 -12.40 2.10
C PHE A 24 -21.05 -12.86 3.09
N GLY A 25 -22.29 -12.36 2.98
CA GLY A 25 -23.39 -12.66 3.90
C GLY A 25 -23.16 -12.15 5.33
N VAL A 26 -22.39 -11.07 5.48
CA VAL A 26 -22.04 -10.46 6.78
C VAL A 26 -22.55 -9.03 6.85
N SER A 27 -22.53 -8.42 8.04
CA SER A 27 -22.92 -7.01 8.17
C SER A 27 -21.84 -6.06 7.61
N TYR A 28 -22.28 -4.91 7.11
CA TYR A 28 -21.39 -3.82 6.67
C TYR A 28 -20.38 -3.42 7.76
N GLU A 29 -20.81 -3.35 9.03
CA GLU A 29 -19.95 -3.00 10.16
C GLU A 29 -18.82 -4.03 10.35
N THR A 30 -19.12 -5.31 10.13
CA THR A 30 -18.15 -6.40 10.24
C THR A 30 -17.04 -6.25 9.20
N ILE A 31 -17.40 -5.95 7.95
CA ILE A 31 -16.42 -5.70 6.88
C ILE A 31 -15.61 -4.45 7.16
N ASN A 32 -16.28 -3.40 7.65
CA ASN A 32 -15.62 -2.16 7.99
C ASN A 32 -14.51 -2.40 9.05
N ILE A 33 -14.81 -3.16 10.10
CA ILE A 33 -13.83 -3.57 11.11
C ILE A 33 -12.71 -4.41 10.49
N LEU A 34 -13.06 -5.41 9.65
CA LEU A 34 -12.06 -6.26 8.99
C LEU A 34 -11.06 -5.45 8.16
N ILE A 35 -11.55 -4.45 7.41
CA ILE A 35 -10.71 -3.59 6.58
C ILE A 35 -9.77 -2.76 7.44
N TYR A 36 -10.29 -2.04 8.44
CA TYR A 36 -9.49 -1.10 9.22
C TYR A 36 -8.58 -1.79 10.25
N VAL A 37 -9.03 -2.88 10.86
CA VAL A 37 -8.30 -3.56 11.94
C VAL A 37 -7.38 -4.66 11.44
N ILE A 38 -7.67 -5.28 10.29
CA ILE A 38 -6.86 -6.39 9.78
C ILE A 38 -6.18 -6.02 8.46
N LEU A 39 -6.95 -5.62 7.44
CA LEU A 39 -6.40 -5.40 6.10
C LEU A 39 -5.42 -4.22 6.07
N GLN A 40 -5.76 -3.11 6.72
CA GLN A 40 -4.91 -1.92 6.75
C GLN A 40 -3.56 -2.14 7.48
N PRO A 41 -3.50 -2.71 8.70
CA PRO A 41 -2.21 -3.01 9.31
C PRO A 41 -1.41 -4.05 8.53
N LEU A 42 -2.06 -5.05 7.91
CA LEU A 42 -1.39 -6.02 7.06
C LEU A 42 -0.77 -5.36 5.82
N LEU A 43 -1.49 -4.47 5.15
CA LEU A 43 -0.97 -3.69 4.03
C LEU A 43 0.21 -2.81 4.47
N THR A 44 0.09 -2.18 5.65
CA THR A 44 1.14 -1.34 6.22
C THR A 44 2.41 -2.15 6.48
N LEU A 45 2.29 -3.34 7.08
CA LEU A 45 3.40 -4.26 7.31
C LEU A 45 4.04 -4.72 5.99
N LEU A 46 3.22 -5.05 4.98
CA LEU A 46 3.71 -5.42 3.64
C LEU A 46 4.54 -4.29 3.03
N LEU A 47 4.07 -3.05 3.13
CA LEU A 47 4.80 -1.87 2.64
C LEU A 47 6.11 -1.65 3.41
N ILE A 48 6.11 -1.79 4.74
CA ILE A 48 7.32 -1.69 5.56
C ILE A 48 8.36 -2.74 5.14
N VAL A 49 7.94 -4.00 4.99
CA VAL A 49 8.81 -5.08 4.53
C VAL A 49 9.36 -4.78 3.13
N GLY A 50 8.49 -4.31 2.23
CA GLY A 50 8.87 -3.87 0.89
C GLY A 50 9.95 -2.79 0.92
N ILE A 51 9.75 -1.73 1.71
CA ILE A 51 10.73 -0.64 1.87
C ILE A 51 12.07 -1.19 2.35
N ILE A 52 12.08 -2.04 3.39
CA ILE A 52 13.33 -2.62 3.93
C ILE A 52 14.04 -3.47 2.85
N TYR A 53 13.28 -4.30 2.13
CA TYR A 53 13.82 -5.14 1.07
C TYR A 53 14.43 -4.32 -0.06
N TYR A 54 13.68 -3.33 -0.59
CA TYR A 54 14.15 -2.48 -1.67
C TYR A 54 15.31 -1.57 -1.23
N HIS A 55 15.32 -1.09 0.01
CA HIS A 55 16.43 -0.29 0.53
C HIS A 55 17.74 -1.09 0.56
N LYS A 56 17.69 -2.35 1.03
CA LYS A 56 18.86 -3.25 1.02
C LYS A 56 19.34 -3.55 -0.41
N LYS A 57 18.41 -3.83 -1.32
CA LYS A 57 18.73 -4.12 -2.72
C LYS A 57 19.36 -2.91 -3.43
N ASN A 58 18.79 -1.72 -3.25
CA ASN A 58 19.30 -0.48 -3.85
C ASN A 58 20.69 -0.14 -3.33
N LYS A 59 20.96 -0.32 -2.03
CA LYS A 59 22.30 -0.10 -1.45
C LYS A 59 23.36 -1.02 -2.08
N LYS A 60 23.04 -2.30 -2.27
CA LYS A 60 23.93 -3.26 -2.95
C LYS A 60 24.21 -2.84 -4.40
N GLN A 61 23.18 -2.41 -5.13
CA GLN A 61 23.33 -1.95 -6.50
C GLN A 61 24.19 -0.69 -6.59
N GLN A 62 24.00 0.28 -5.69
CA GLN A 62 24.84 1.48 -5.62
C GLN A 62 26.31 1.15 -5.35
N GLN A 63 26.60 0.17 -4.49
CA GLN A 63 27.97 -0.27 -4.24
C GLN A 63 28.62 -0.84 -5.50
N VAL A 64 27.91 -1.67 -6.26
CA VAL A 64 28.41 -2.23 -7.53
C VAL A 64 28.67 -1.12 -8.55
N ILE A 65 27.74 -0.18 -8.70
CA ILE A 65 27.91 0.97 -9.61
C ILE A 65 29.15 1.79 -9.23
N ASN A 66 29.33 2.10 -7.95
CA ASN A 66 30.49 2.86 -7.47
C ASN A 66 31.81 2.10 -7.69
N GLN A 67 31.81 0.77 -7.59
CA GLN A 67 32.98 -0.05 -7.91
C GLN A 67 33.31 0.00 -9.41
N LEU A 68 32.30 -0.06 -10.28
CA LEU A 68 32.48 0.03 -11.73
C LEU A 68 33.00 1.40 -12.15
N ILE A 69 32.48 2.49 -11.58
CA ILE A 69 32.97 3.86 -11.82
C ILE A 69 34.45 3.96 -11.44
N LYS A 70 34.82 3.51 -10.23
CA LYS A 70 36.23 3.49 -9.78
C LYS A 70 37.15 2.62 -10.64
N GLN A 71 36.62 1.59 -11.31
CA GLN A 71 37.40 0.79 -12.25
C GLN A 71 37.61 1.50 -13.58
N TYR A 72 36.60 2.22 -14.07
CA TYR A 72 36.67 3.03 -15.27
C TYR A 72 37.67 4.19 -15.13
N GLU A 73 37.62 4.91 -14.00
CA GLU A 73 38.55 6.01 -13.68
C GLU A 73 40.01 5.56 -13.53
N ARG A 74 40.26 4.28 -13.19
CA ARG A 74 41.64 3.76 -13.10
C ARG A 74 42.20 3.30 -14.44
N ARG A 75 41.36 3.16 -15.47
CA ARG A 75 41.76 2.68 -16.81
C ARG A 75 42.01 3.82 -17.80
N ASN A 76 41.55 5.03 -17.51
CA ASN A 76 41.76 6.24 -18.30
C ASN A 76 42.54 7.25 -17.46
#